data_AF-A0A562W8H7-F1
#
_entry.id   AF-A0A562W8H7-F1
#
_cell.length_a   1.000
_cell.length_b   1.000
_cell.length_c   1.000
_cell.angle_alpha   90.00
_cell.angle_beta   90.00
_cell.angle_gamma   90.00
#
_symmetry.space_group_name_H-M   'P 1'
#
loop_
_entity.id
_entity.type
_entity.pdbx_description
1 polymer ?
#
loop_
_entity_poly.entity_id
_entity_poly.type
_entity_poly.pdbx_seq_one_letter_code
_entity_poly.pdbx_strand_id
1 'polypeptide(L)'
;MNILLDTCTFLWLVADSPDLSENARRLFADPDNDVYLSVASAWEIIVKHNLGKLPLPVPSHEFIKNNRTRHRIETLALDEAAVLQLSRLPEYHKDPFDRILICQAIAGSMTILTPDTHITRYPVRTEW
;
A
#
# COMPACT_ATOMS: atom_id res chain seq x y z
N MET A 1 -12.88 -9.03 -2.49
CA MET A 1 -12.94 -7.80 -1.65
C MET A 1 -11.95 -6.76 -2.17
N ASN A 2 -12.06 -5.50 -1.74
CA ASN A 2 -11.09 -4.46 -2.12
C ASN A 2 -9.89 -4.49 -1.18
N ILE A 3 -8.71 -4.78 -1.73
CA ILE A 3 -7.45 -4.86 -1.02
C ILE A 3 -6.57 -3.66 -1.37
N LEU A 4 -6.09 -2.95 -0.35
CA LEU A 4 -5.08 -1.92 -0.50
C LEU A 4 -3.73 -2.46 -0.04
N LEU A 5 -2.76 -2.52 -0.94
CA LEU A 5 -1.40 -2.91 -0.57
C LEU A 5 -0.71 -1.78 0.17
N ASP A 6 -0.12 -2.10 1.32
CA ASP A 6 0.97 -1.32 1.88
C ASP A 6 2.15 -1.27 0.90
N THR A 7 2.93 -0.18 0.97
CA THR A 7 4.17 -0.01 0.22
C THR A 7 5.14 -1.18 0.44
N CYS A 8 5.33 -1.63 1.70
CA CYS A 8 6.22 -2.76 1.97
C CYS A 8 5.69 -4.06 1.37
N THR A 9 4.39 -4.32 1.49
CA THR A 9 3.72 -5.49 0.91
C THR A 9 3.89 -5.54 -0.60
N PHE A 10 3.70 -4.42 -1.30
CA PHE A 10 3.94 -4.34 -2.74
C PHE A 10 5.39 -4.69 -3.11
N LEU A 11 6.37 -4.14 -2.39
CA LEU A 11 7.79 -4.40 -2.65
C LEU A 11 8.16 -5.86 -2.40
N TRP A 12 7.67 -6.45 -1.32
CA TRP A 12 7.90 -7.86 -1.00
C TRP A 12 7.23 -8.81 -1.99
N LEU A 13 6.02 -8.50 -2.43
CA LEU A 13 5.33 -9.25 -3.47
C LEU A 13 6.11 -9.28 -4.78
N VAL A 14 6.59 -8.12 -5.22
CA VAL A 14 7.40 -7.99 -6.44
C VAL A 14 8.73 -8.74 -6.33
N ALA A 15 9.33 -8.74 -5.14
CA ALA A 15 10.59 -9.42 -4.87
C ALA A 15 10.43 -10.92 -4.58
N ASP A 16 9.20 -11.44 -4.55
CA ASP A 16 8.87 -12.78 -4.03
C ASP A 16 9.51 -13.05 -2.65
N SER A 17 9.49 -12.04 -1.77
CA SER A 17 10.18 -12.05 -0.49
C SER A 17 9.56 -13.07 0.48
N PRO A 18 10.36 -13.82 1.25
CA PRO A 18 9.85 -14.67 2.32
C PRO A 18 9.16 -13.88 3.45
N ASP A 19 9.37 -12.57 3.52
CA ASP A 19 8.68 -11.69 4.48
C ASP A 19 7.19 -11.53 4.15
N LEU A 20 6.77 -11.78 2.91
CA LEU A 20 5.37 -11.81 2.55
C LEU A 20 4.72 -13.07 3.11
N SER A 21 3.87 -12.89 4.11
CA SER A 21 3.11 -13.92 4.80
C SER A 21 2.24 -14.75 3.86
N GLU A 22 1.98 -16.00 4.27
CA GLU A 22 1.16 -16.93 3.49
C GLU A 22 -0.28 -16.44 3.30
N ASN A 23 -0.84 -15.76 4.31
CA ASN A 23 -2.20 -15.21 4.21
C ASN A 23 -2.26 -14.04 3.23
N ALA A 24 -1.31 -13.10 3.26
CA ALA A 24 -1.19 -12.04 2.26
C ALA A 24 -1.01 -12.60 0.84
N ARG A 25 -0.17 -13.64 0.66
CA ARG A 25 -0.01 -14.35 -0.63
C ARG A 25 -1.33 -14.94 -1.11
N ARG A 26 -2.06 -15.64 -0.24
CA ARG A 26 -3.35 -16.24 -0.53
C ARG A 26 -4.40 -15.19 -0.91
N LEU A 27 -4.51 -14.11 -0.14
CA LEU A 27 -5.47 -13.02 -0.41
C LEU A 27 -5.15 -12.29 -1.72
N PHE A 28 -3.87 -12.07 -2.02
CA PHE A 28 -3.44 -11.49 -3.28
C PHE A 28 -3.74 -12.39 -4.49
N ALA A 29 -3.54 -13.71 -4.35
CA ALA A 29 -3.73 -14.68 -5.42
C ALA A 29 -5.21 -15.03 -5.69
N ASP A 30 -6.10 -14.69 -4.76
CA ASP A 30 -7.53 -14.94 -4.87
C ASP A 30 -8.18 -14.01 -5.91
N PRO A 31 -8.75 -14.53 -7.01
CA PRO A 31 -9.31 -13.74 -8.09
C PRO A 31 -10.59 -12.98 -7.71
N ASP A 32 -11.23 -13.31 -6.58
CA ASP A 32 -12.39 -12.57 -6.08
C ASP A 32 -11.98 -11.27 -5.34
N ASN A 33 -10.68 -10.98 -5.27
CA ASN A 33 -10.14 -9.77 -4.68
C ASN A 33 -9.61 -8.78 -5.73
N ASP A 34 -10.10 -7.55 -5.65
CA ASP A 34 -9.58 -6.42 -6.40
C ASP A 34 -8.42 -5.81 -5.61
N VAL A 35 -7.23 -5.79 -6.19
CA VAL A 35 -6.00 -5.37 -5.51
C VAL A 35 -5.53 -4.02 -6.05
N TYR A 36 -5.25 -3.10 -5.15
CA TYR A 36 -4.89 -1.72 -5.47
C TYR A 36 -3.55 -1.33 -4.85
N LEU A 37 -2.81 -0.47 -5.56
CA LEU A 37 -1.69 0.30 -5.03
C LEU A 37 -2.05 1.79 -5.05
N SER A 38 -1.96 2.44 -3.89
CA SER A 38 -2.16 3.88 -3.79
C SER A 38 -1.07 4.67 -4.53
N VAL A 39 -1.47 5.80 -5.14
CA VAL A 39 -0.51 6.80 -5.61
C VAL A 39 0.37 7.36 -4.48
N ALA A 40 -0.08 7.31 -3.22
CA ALA A 40 0.73 7.69 -2.06
C ALA A 40 1.90 6.69 -1.84
N SER A 41 1.66 5.40 -1.97
CA SER A 41 2.72 4.37 -1.94
C SER A 41 3.70 4.53 -3.11
N ALA A 42 3.20 4.85 -4.31
CA ALA A 42 4.07 5.18 -5.45
C ALA A 42 4.94 6.42 -5.16
N TRP A 43 4.35 7.47 -4.57
CA TRP A 43 5.06 8.68 -4.14
C TRP A 43 6.13 8.34 -3.09
N GLU A 44 5.81 7.53 -2.09
CA GLU A 44 6.76 7.07 -1.08
C GLU A 44 7.95 6.30 -1.69
N ILE A 45 7.69 5.35 -2.60
CA ILE A 45 8.73 4.59 -3.31
C ILE A 45 9.67 5.53 -4.04
N ILE A 46 9.14 6.52 -4.76
CA ILE A 46 9.94 7.51 -5.51
C ILE A 46 10.79 8.34 -4.55
N VAL A 47 10.23 8.82 -3.43
CA VAL A 47 10.96 9.59 -2.42
C VAL A 47 12.08 8.75 -1.80
N LYS A 48 11.79 7.53 -1.37
CA LYS A 48 12.79 6.61 -0.78
C LYS A 48 13.90 6.27 -1.78
N HIS A 49 13.55 6.06 -3.05
CA HIS A 49 14.52 5.81 -4.12
C HIS A 49 15.45 7.00 -4.35
N ASN A 50 14.90 8.20 -4.48
CA ASN A 50 15.68 9.42 -4.70
C ASN A 50 16.59 9.76 -3.52
N LEU A 51 16.19 9.39 -2.30
CA LEU A 51 17.02 9.52 -1.09
C LEU A 51 18.08 8.41 -0.96
N GLY A 52 18.18 7.48 -1.92
CA GLY A 52 19.11 6.35 -1.89
C GLY A 52 18.76 5.26 -0.86
N LYS A 53 17.59 5.34 -0.23
CA LYS A 53 17.13 4.41 0.81
C LYS A 53 16.46 3.16 0.24
N LEU A 54 16.06 3.21 -1.02
CA LEU A 54 15.45 2.10 -1.75
C LEU A 54 16.12 1.94 -3.13
N PRO A 55 17.21 1.16 -3.23
CA PRO A 55 17.82 0.88 -4.52
C PRO A 55 16.84 0.05 -5.37
N LEU A 56 16.60 0.49 -6.60
CA LEU A 56 15.73 -0.20 -7.56
C LEU A 56 16.57 -0.59 -8.79
N PRO A 57 16.26 -1.73 -9.44
CA PRO A 57 17.02 -2.21 -10.60
C PRO A 57 16.81 -1.36 -11.87
N VAL A 58 15.76 -0.55 -11.88
CA VAL A 58 15.36 0.35 -12.97
C VAL A 58 14.81 1.64 -12.36
N PRO A 59 14.61 2.72 -13.14
CA PRO A 59 13.99 3.94 -12.64
C PRO A 59 12.66 3.67 -11.95
N SER A 60 12.39 4.38 -10.85
CA SER A 60 11.22 4.15 -9.97
C SER A 60 9.88 4.14 -10.72
N HIS A 61 9.69 5.02 -11.70
CA HIS A 61 8.46 5.08 -12.50
C HIS A 61 8.26 3.81 -13.36
N GLU A 62 9.32 3.26 -13.95
CA GLU A 62 9.26 2.00 -14.69
C GLU A 62 9.04 0.82 -13.76
N PHE A 63 9.76 0.79 -12.63
CA PHE A 63 9.63 -0.25 -11.62
C PHE A 63 8.18 -0.38 -11.16
N ILE A 64 7.55 0.73 -10.76
CA ILE A 64 6.17 0.73 -10.26
C ILE A 64 5.20 0.32 -11.38
N LYS A 65 5.29 0.93 -12.57
CA LYS A 65 4.36 0.68 -13.67
C LYS A 65 4.43 -0.77 -14.19
N ASN A 66 5.64 -1.29 -14.38
CA ASN A 66 5.85 -2.63 -14.93
C ASN A 66 5.35 -3.69 -13.96
N ASN A 67 5.68 -3.55 -12.67
CA ASN A 67 5.25 -4.52 -11.67
C ASN A 67 3.74 -4.47 -11.43
N ARG A 68 3.12 -3.29 -11.37
CA ARG A 68 1.67 -3.21 -11.28
C ARG A 68 0.96 -3.87 -12.45
N THR A 69 1.41 -3.59 -13.67
CA THR A 69 0.85 -4.23 -14.89
C THR A 69 1.06 -5.75 -14.85
N ARG A 70 2.27 -6.21 -14.52
CA ARG A 70 2.61 -7.65 -14.45
C ARG A 70 1.76 -8.40 -13.43
N HIS A 71 1.49 -7.76 -12.29
CA HIS A 71 0.78 -8.35 -11.16
C HIS A 71 -0.72 -7.99 -11.13
N ARG A 72 -1.24 -7.31 -12.15
CA ARG A 72 -2.65 -6.86 -12.25
C ARG A 72 -3.11 -6.05 -11.02
N ILE A 73 -2.25 -5.15 -10.56
CA ILE A 73 -2.53 -4.27 -9.43
C ILE A 73 -3.04 -2.92 -9.94
N GLU A 74 -4.27 -2.58 -9.57
CA GLU A 74 -4.93 -1.34 -10.00
C GLU A 74 -4.37 -0.11 -9.29
N THR A 75 -4.56 1.07 -9.91
CA THR A 75 -4.11 2.33 -9.31
C THR A 75 -5.22 2.84 -8.42
N LEU A 76 -4.94 3.16 -7.16
CA LEU A 76 -5.86 3.94 -6.34
C LEU A 76 -5.45 5.41 -6.34
N ALA A 77 -6.24 6.22 -7.03
CA ALA A 77 -6.06 7.67 -7.05
C ALA A 77 -6.29 8.27 -5.66
N LEU A 78 -5.60 9.37 -5.36
CA LEU A 78 -5.81 10.15 -4.15
C LEU A 78 -6.78 11.29 -4.47
N ASP A 79 -7.91 11.30 -3.79
CA ASP A 79 -8.89 12.39 -3.87
C ASP A 79 -8.85 13.26 -2.61
N GLU A 80 -9.44 14.45 -2.71
CA GLU A 80 -9.50 15.41 -1.61
C GLU A 80 -10.27 14.86 -0.40
N ALA A 81 -11.32 14.07 -0.63
CA ALA A 81 -12.14 13.52 0.44
C ALA A 81 -11.33 12.58 1.36
N ALA A 82 -10.48 11.72 0.78
CA ALA A 82 -9.54 10.90 1.51
C ALA A 82 -8.53 11.76 2.27
N VAL A 83 -7.96 12.80 1.65
CA VAL A 83 -6.99 13.69 2.31
C VAL A 83 -7.61 14.40 3.52
N LEU A 84 -8.84 14.91 3.41
CA LEU A 84 -9.50 15.64 4.48
C LEU A 84 -9.80 14.77 5.72
N GLN A 85 -9.86 13.44 5.58
CA GLN A 85 -10.00 12.52 6.71
C GLN A 85 -8.79 12.58 7.67
N LEU A 86 -7.63 13.06 7.23
CA LEU A 86 -6.44 13.22 8.10
C LEU A 86 -6.74 14.05 9.35
N SER A 87 -7.61 15.05 9.24
CA SER A 87 -8.02 15.92 10.36
C SER A 87 -8.73 15.17 11.49
N ARG A 88 -9.25 13.98 11.21
CA ARG A 88 -9.99 13.12 12.15
C ARG A 88 -9.18 11.91 12.59
N LEU A 89 -8.02 11.67 11.97
CA LEU A 89 -7.23 10.48 12.19
C LEU A 89 -6.37 10.63 13.45
N PRO A 90 -6.47 9.72 14.43
CA PRO A 90 -5.63 9.75 15.63
C PRO A 90 -4.13 9.82 15.31
N GLU A 91 -3.33 10.33 16.24
CA GLU A 91 -1.87 10.45 16.05
C GLU A 91 -1.11 9.21 16.55
N TYR A 92 -1.43 8.02 16.01
CA TYR A 92 -0.67 6.80 16.32
C TYR A 92 0.56 6.62 15.41
N HIS A 93 0.55 7.27 14.23
CA HIS A 93 1.62 7.25 13.23
C HIS A 93 2.03 8.66 12.84
N LYS A 94 3.34 8.83 12.61
CA LYS A 94 3.95 10.07 12.10
C LYS A 94 4.19 10.06 10.60
N ASP A 95 4.23 8.88 9.97
CA ASP A 95 4.48 8.79 8.54
C ASP A 95 3.27 9.33 7.75
N PRO A 96 3.43 10.40 6.96
CA PRO A 96 2.32 10.95 6.18
C PRO A 96 1.79 9.97 5.12
N PHE A 97 2.60 9.05 4.59
CA PHE A 97 2.18 8.10 3.57
C PHE A 97 1.23 7.05 4.18
N ASP A 98 1.61 6.47 5.33
CA ASP A 98 0.76 5.51 6.04
C ASP A 98 -0.56 6.15 6.46
N ARG A 99 -0.51 7.39 6.95
CA ARG A 99 -1.73 8.11 7.35
C ARG A 99 -2.68 8.33 6.17
N ILE A 100 -2.16 8.69 4.99
CA ILE A 100 -2.98 8.81 3.78
C ILE A 100 -3.52 7.44 3.33
N LEU A 101 -2.70 6.38 3.40
CA LEU A 101 -3.12 5.02 3.06
C LEU A 101 -4.29 4.56 3.94
N ILE A 102 -4.19 4.81 5.25
CA ILE A 102 -5.27 4.57 6.21
C ILE A 102 -6.52 5.36 5.84
N CYS A 103 -6.40 6.65 5.53
CA CYS A 103 -7.53 7.47 5.12
C CYS A 103 -8.23 6.94 3.86
N GLN A 104 -7.46 6.50 2.86
CA GLN A 104 -8.01 5.87 1.65
C GLN A 104 -8.71 4.55 1.96
N ALA A 105 -8.14 3.72 2.83
CA ALA A 105 -8.77 2.47 3.26
C ALA A 105 -10.09 2.71 4.01
N ILE A 106 -10.15 3.71 4.89
CA ILE A 106 -11.39 4.11 5.58
C ILE A 106 -12.43 4.58 4.56
N ALA A 107 -12.06 5.48 3.64
CA ALA A 107 -12.98 6.04 2.66
C ALA A 107 -13.53 4.98 1.69
N GLY A 108 -12.67 4.06 1.26
CA GLY A 108 -13.01 2.99 0.31
C GLY A 108 -13.52 1.70 0.96
N SER A 109 -13.64 1.64 2.30
CA SER A 109 -13.94 0.40 3.04
C SER A 109 -13.04 -0.78 2.66
N MET A 110 -11.75 -0.49 2.45
CA MET A 110 -10.76 -1.46 1.96
C MET A 110 -10.06 -2.18 3.11
N THR A 111 -9.55 -3.37 2.83
CA THR A 111 -8.65 -4.09 3.73
C THR A 111 -7.21 -3.78 3.35
N ILE A 112 -6.39 -3.33 4.31
CA ILE A 112 -4.96 -3.09 4.08
C ILE A 112 -4.19 -4.40 4.30
N LEU A 113 -3.39 -4.83 3.32
CA LEU A 113 -2.39 -5.89 3.54
C LEU A 113 -1.11 -5.27 4.07
N THR A 114 -0.84 -5.43 5.37
CA THR A 114 0.30 -4.80 6.04
C THR A 114 0.80 -5.63 7.24
N PRO A 115 2.12 -5.76 7.43
CA PRO A 115 2.70 -6.30 8.66
C PRO A 115 2.63 -5.30 9.84
N ASP A 116 2.30 -4.03 9.59
CA ASP A 116 2.49 -2.97 10.57
C ASP A 116 1.39 -2.93 11.63
N THR A 117 1.74 -3.38 12.83
CA THR A 117 0.89 -3.38 14.03
C THR A 117 0.45 -1.99 14.53
N HIS A 118 1.02 -0.90 14.03
CA HIS A 118 0.50 0.44 14.31
C HIS A 118 -0.69 0.78 13.41
N ILE A 119 -0.71 0.30 12.16
CA ILE A 119 -1.86 0.47 11.26
C ILE A 119 -3.10 -0.22 11.83
N THR A 120 -2.92 -1.37 12.49
CA THR A 120 -4.03 -2.12 13.13
C THR A 120 -4.69 -1.39 14.30
N ARG A 121 -4.12 -0.26 14.78
CA ARG A 121 -4.71 0.58 15.84
C ARG A 121 -5.74 1.57 15.31
N TYR A 122 -5.81 1.73 13.99
CA TYR A 122 -6.81 2.57 13.34
C TYR A 122 -8.09 1.78 13.05
N PRO A 123 -9.24 2.45 12.84
CA PRO A 123 -10.51 1.79 12.53
C PRO A 123 -10.56 1.33 11.04
N VAL A 124 -9.58 0.52 10.64
CA VAL A 124 -9.45 -0.09 9.31
C VAL A 124 -9.32 -1.59 9.44
N ARG A 125 -9.73 -2.32 8.40
CA ARG A 125 -9.46 -3.76 8.32
C ARG A 125 -8.02 -3.95 7.87
N THR A 126 -7.30 -4.83 8.54
CA THR A 126 -5.93 -5.21 8.18
C THR A 126 -5.82 -6.71 8.14
N GLU A 127 -5.10 -7.24 7.17
CA GLU A 127 -4.76 -8.66 7.08
C GLU A 127 -3.26 -8.79 6.83
N TRP A 128 -2.66 -9.85 7.40
CA TRP A 128 -1.28 -10.22 7.15
C TRP A 128 -1.22 -11.73 6.98
#